data_AF-A0ABD1N8R3-F1
#
_entry.id   AF-A0ABD1N8R3-F1
#
_cell.length_a   1.000
_cell.length_b   1.000
_cell.length_c   1.000
_cell.angle_alpha   90.00
_cell.angle_beta   90.00
_cell.angle_gamma   90.00
#
_symmetry.space_group_name_H-M   'P 1'
#
loop_
_entity.id
_entity.type
_entity.pdbx_description
1 polymer ?
#
loop_
_entity_poly.entity_id
_entity_poly.type
_entity_poly.pdbx_seq_one_letter_code
_entity_poly.pdbx_strand_id
1 'polypeptide(L)'
;MSVINYDDIRQRFLTNAKDEDISPFTFVDKLSGFNAGKLKMDERINLSMSDPDLVPLLVQENYINYRPSSAGKDDSGIKRMNMIARAAESIADADIVNKEFEKIFSQAKYEAASCGGGSECSPLDPSVEEKIRNQSWFTAASGRNKGRVYGVGKVQAGYRCGDNFTQPTTSFASSEKITLLEEKVRKTQEENEKLS
;
A
#
# COMPACT_ATOMS: atom_id res chain seq x y z
N MET A 1 -51.25 7.65 13.60
CA MET A 1 -50.19 7.94 12.61
C MET A 1 -49.22 8.89 13.27
N SER A 2 -47.99 8.48 13.55
CA SER A 2 -46.99 9.35 14.16
C SER A 2 -46.57 10.42 13.14
N VAL A 3 -46.81 11.67 13.47
CA VAL A 3 -46.40 12.83 12.67
C VAL A 3 -44.88 12.87 12.66
N ILE A 4 -44.28 12.70 11.49
CA ILE A 4 -42.82 12.78 11.33
C ILE A 4 -42.44 14.26 11.33
N ASN A 5 -41.72 14.70 12.36
CA ASN A 5 -41.25 16.09 12.48
C ASN A 5 -40.02 16.34 11.60
N TYR A 6 -39.88 17.58 11.10
CA TYR A 6 -38.73 17.99 10.29
C TYR A 6 -37.40 17.75 11.01
N ASP A 7 -37.37 17.99 12.31
CA ASP A 7 -36.17 17.77 13.14
C ASP A 7 -35.83 16.29 13.30
N ASP A 8 -36.84 15.40 13.35
CA ASP A 8 -36.62 13.94 13.35
C ASP A 8 -36.02 13.47 12.03
N ILE A 9 -36.44 14.06 10.89
CA ILE A 9 -35.88 13.75 9.56
C ILE A 9 -34.43 14.26 9.47
N ARG A 10 -34.15 15.48 9.93
CA ARG A 10 -32.78 16.02 9.98
C ARG A 10 -31.87 15.20 10.89
N GLN A 11 -32.34 14.83 12.07
CA GLN A 11 -31.58 13.99 12.99
C GLN A 11 -31.35 12.61 12.37
N ARG A 12 -32.36 11.98 11.75
CA ARG A 12 -32.17 10.70 11.04
C ARG A 12 -31.18 10.82 9.89
N PHE A 13 -31.18 11.88 9.10
CA PHE A 13 -30.16 12.10 8.07
C PHE A 13 -28.75 12.27 8.66
N LEU A 14 -28.61 13.02 9.75
CA LEU A 14 -27.32 13.23 10.43
C LEU A 14 -26.83 11.97 11.17
N THR A 15 -27.73 11.12 11.62
CA THR A 15 -27.42 9.85 12.30
C THR A 15 -27.10 8.77 11.26
N ASN A 16 -27.88 8.71 10.17
CA ASN A 16 -27.61 7.85 9.02
C ASN A 16 -26.31 8.25 8.30
N ALA A 17 -25.87 9.51 8.35
CA ALA A 17 -24.57 9.91 7.81
C ALA A 17 -23.36 9.22 8.48
N LYS A 18 -23.55 8.56 9.64
CA LYS A 18 -22.50 7.77 10.31
C LYS A 18 -22.51 6.29 9.92
N ASP A 19 -23.66 5.79 9.47
CA ASP A 19 -23.91 4.38 9.12
C ASP A 19 -24.26 4.19 7.64
N GLU A 20 -24.17 5.23 6.82
CA GLU A 20 -24.27 5.11 5.37
C GLU A 20 -23.03 4.38 4.86
N ASP A 21 -23.26 3.34 4.05
CA ASP A 21 -22.27 2.69 3.22
C ASP A 21 -21.61 3.75 2.32
N ILE A 22 -20.60 4.45 2.84
CA ILE A 22 -19.80 5.37 2.03
C ILE A 22 -19.20 4.52 0.93
N SER A 23 -19.50 4.88 -0.31
CA SER A 23 -19.03 4.15 -1.48
C SER A 23 -17.49 4.17 -1.54
N PRO A 24 -16.85 3.10 -2.05
CA PRO A 24 -15.40 3.05 -2.28
C PRO A 24 -14.87 4.25 -3.08
N PHE A 25 -15.67 4.77 -4.02
CA PHE A 25 -15.35 6.00 -4.75
C PHE A 25 -15.22 7.22 -3.83
N THR A 26 -16.08 7.33 -2.82
CA THR A 26 -16.06 8.43 -1.86
C THR A 26 -14.88 8.32 -0.88
N PHE A 27 -14.44 7.11 -0.51
CA PHE A 27 -13.20 6.94 0.27
C PHE A 27 -11.98 7.43 -0.53
N VAL A 28 -11.90 7.04 -1.80
CA VAL A 28 -10.82 7.46 -2.72
C VAL A 28 -10.85 8.97 -2.94
N ASP A 29 -12.02 9.58 -3.13
CA ASP A 29 -12.16 11.03 -3.27
C ASP A 29 -11.67 11.77 -2.02
N LYS A 30 -11.95 11.25 -0.82
CA LYS A 30 -11.44 11.81 0.44
C LYS A 30 -9.93 11.64 0.58
N LEU A 31 -9.39 10.51 0.12
CA LEU A 31 -7.97 10.16 0.24
C LEU A 31 -7.08 10.87 -0.79
N SER A 32 -7.58 11.10 -2.00
CA SER A 32 -6.87 11.81 -3.09
C SER A 32 -7.30 13.28 -3.23
N GLY A 33 -8.32 13.71 -2.50
CA GLY A 33 -8.80 15.08 -2.53
C GLY A 33 -7.85 16.08 -1.88
N PHE A 34 -8.11 17.37 -2.11
CA PHE A 34 -7.28 18.46 -1.59
C PHE A 34 -7.17 18.47 -0.05
N ASN A 35 -8.23 18.02 0.64
CA ASN A 35 -8.25 17.95 2.11
C ASN A 35 -7.52 16.73 2.67
N ALA A 36 -7.09 15.77 1.85
CA ALA A 36 -6.36 14.59 2.30
C ALA A 36 -5.10 14.96 3.09
N GLY A 37 -4.43 16.06 2.71
CA GLY A 37 -3.27 16.58 3.42
C GLY A 37 -3.53 16.94 4.90
N LYS A 38 -4.78 17.23 5.27
CA LYS A 38 -5.20 17.58 6.64
C LYS A 38 -5.59 16.36 7.48
N LEU A 39 -5.84 15.21 6.85
CA LEU A 39 -6.20 13.98 7.54
C LEU A 39 -5.00 13.44 8.31
N LYS A 40 -5.25 12.96 9.54
CA LYS A 40 -4.26 12.23 10.34
C LYS A 40 -3.92 10.90 9.66
N MET A 41 -2.74 10.35 9.96
CA MET A 41 -2.31 9.07 9.37
C MET A 41 -3.31 7.94 9.67
N ASP A 42 -3.80 7.85 10.91
CA ASP A 42 -4.78 6.83 11.31
C ASP A 42 -6.08 6.92 10.50
N GLU A 43 -6.54 8.13 10.21
CA GLU A 43 -7.75 8.36 9.41
C GLU A 43 -7.53 7.96 7.95
N ARG A 44 -6.35 8.25 7.39
CA ARG A 44 -5.99 7.80 6.03
C ARG A 44 -5.95 6.28 5.93
N ILE A 45 -5.38 5.63 6.94
CA ILE A 45 -5.32 4.16 7.02
C ILE A 45 -6.74 3.59 7.11
N ASN A 46 -7.58 4.12 7.99
CA ASN A 46 -8.97 3.67 8.13
C ASN A 46 -9.76 3.82 6.82
N LEU A 47 -9.60 4.95 6.11
CA LEU A 47 -10.23 5.14 4.80
C LEU A 47 -9.73 4.13 3.76
N SER A 48 -8.43 3.84 3.74
CA SER A 48 -7.87 2.84 2.82
C SER A 48 -8.31 1.41 3.14
N MET A 49 -8.57 1.12 4.42
CA MET A 49 -8.96 -0.20 4.92
C MET A 49 -10.48 -0.39 5.00
N SER A 50 -11.27 0.63 4.63
CA SER A 50 -12.73 0.55 4.62
C SER A 50 -13.24 -0.43 3.56
N ASP A 51 -12.53 -0.52 2.43
CA ASP A 51 -12.75 -1.53 1.38
C ASP A 51 -11.39 -1.90 0.76
N PRO A 52 -10.68 -2.88 1.35
CA PRO A 52 -9.31 -3.23 0.96
C PRO A 52 -9.23 -3.91 -0.42
N ASP A 53 -10.34 -4.40 -0.96
CA ASP A 53 -10.38 -5.06 -2.26
C ASP A 53 -10.51 -4.04 -3.39
N LEU A 54 -11.28 -2.98 -3.19
CA LEU A 54 -11.60 -2.03 -4.26
C LEU A 54 -10.85 -0.69 -4.14
N VAL A 55 -10.62 -0.16 -2.94
CA VAL A 55 -9.96 1.15 -2.77
C VAL A 55 -8.54 1.17 -3.36
N PRO A 56 -7.66 0.16 -3.12
CA PRO A 56 -6.34 0.13 -3.73
C PRO A 56 -6.38 0.09 -5.27
N LEU A 57 -7.32 -0.66 -5.86
CA LEU A 57 -7.50 -0.76 -7.32
C LEU A 57 -7.93 0.58 -7.93
N LEU A 58 -8.88 1.27 -7.29
CA LEU A 58 -9.33 2.59 -7.73
C LEU A 58 -8.21 3.64 -7.66
N VAL A 59 -7.37 3.58 -6.63
CA VAL A 59 -6.18 4.44 -6.53
C VAL A 59 -5.17 4.10 -7.62
N GLN A 60 -4.88 2.81 -7.86
CA GLN A 60 -3.96 2.37 -8.92
C GLN A 60 -4.42 2.80 -10.32
N GLU A 61 -5.72 2.79 -10.60
CA GLU A 61 -6.22 3.20 -11.91
C GLU A 61 -6.11 4.71 -12.11
N ASN A 62 -6.35 5.49 -11.05
CA ASN A 62 -6.51 6.94 -11.16
C ASN A 62 -5.33 7.77 -10.66
N TYR A 63 -4.27 7.16 -10.08
CA TYR A 63 -3.17 7.93 -9.49
C TYR A 63 -2.47 8.86 -10.50
N ILE A 64 -2.44 8.47 -11.77
CA ILE A 64 -1.86 9.29 -12.85
C ILE A 64 -2.70 10.53 -13.17
N ASN A 65 -4.01 10.48 -12.93
CA ASN A 65 -4.95 11.56 -13.21
C ASN A 65 -4.95 12.62 -12.10
N TYR A 66 -4.45 12.29 -10.90
CA TYR A 66 -4.33 13.26 -9.83
C TYR A 66 -3.20 14.26 -10.09
N ARG A 67 -3.45 15.51 -9.73
CA ARG A 67 -2.44 16.57 -9.76
C ARG A 67 -1.84 16.75 -8.37
N PRO A 68 -0.59 16.33 -8.13
CA PRO A 68 0.05 16.49 -6.83
C PRO A 68 0.16 17.98 -6.49
N SER A 69 -0.39 18.38 -5.33
CA SER A 69 -0.36 19.77 -4.86
C SER A 69 1.06 20.28 -4.61
N SER A 70 2.00 19.39 -4.29
CA SER A 70 3.41 19.68 -4.06
C SER A 70 4.23 19.90 -5.34
N ALA A 71 3.73 19.50 -6.52
CA ALA A 71 4.45 19.70 -7.78
C ALA A 71 4.36 21.15 -8.30
N GLY A 72 3.35 21.93 -7.86
CA GLY A 72 3.17 23.33 -8.27
C GLY A 72 2.87 23.50 -9.77
N LYS A 73 3.19 24.68 -10.31
CA LYS A 73 3.33 24.91 -11.75
C LYS A 73 4.80 24.73 -12.10
N ASP A 74 5.18 23.53 -12.50
CA ASP A 74 6.49 23.26 -13.10
C ASP A 74 6.35 23.27 -14.63
N ASP A 75 6.98 24.22 -15.31
CA ASP A 75 6.94 24.31 -16.78
C ASP A 75 7.59 23.10 -17.47
N SER A 76 8.47 22.40 -16.76
CA SER A 76 9.16 21.20 -17.25
C SER A 76 8.40 19.89 -16.99
N GLY A 77 7.38 19.87 -16.13
CA GLY A 77 6.64 18.66 -15.74
C GLY A 77 7.47 17.58 -15.01
N ILE A 78 8.75 17.82 -14.75
CA ILE A 78 9.69 16.86 -14.16
C ILE A 78 9.31 16.56 -12.70
N LYS A 79 8.83 17.55 -11.95
CA LYS A 79 8.44 17.34 -10.54
C LYS A 79 7.20 16.47 -10.47
N ARG A 80 6.22 16.72 -11.35
CA ARG A 80 5.05 15.84 -11.48
C ARG A 80 5.49 14.42 -11.86
N MET A 81 6.39 14.28 -12.83
CA MET A 81 6.88 12.98 -13.27
C MET A 81 7.57 12.20 -12.14
N ASN A 82 8.42 12.86 -11.35
CA ASN A 82 9.09 12.25 -10.19
C ASN A 82 8.09 11.80 -9.12
N MET A 83 7.07 12.63 -8.82
CA MET A 83 6.03 12.28 -7.85
C MET A 83 5.19 11.06 -8.31
N ILE A 84 4.88 10.97 -9.61
CA ILE A 84 4.18 9.81 -10.17
C ILE A 84 5.06 8.56 -10.11
N ALA A 85 6.35 8.67 -10.44
CA ALA A 85 7.28 7.55 -10.32
C ALA A 85 7.37 7.02 -8.88
N ARG A 86 7.44 7.91 -7.89
CA ARG A 86 7.41 7.55 -6.46
C ARG A 86 6.09 6.89 -6.05
N ALA A 87 4.97 7.38 -6.56
CA ALA A 87 3.67 6.76 -6.31
C ALA A 87 3.62 5.35 -6.91
N ALA A 88 4.16 5.15 -8.12
CA ALA A 88 4.25 3.85 -8.77
C ALA A 88 5.12 2.85 -7.98
N GLU A 89 6.28 3.29 -7.47
CA GLU A 89 7.11 2.48 -6.56
C GLU A 89 6.33 2.06 -5.31
N SER A 90 5.63 3.01 -4.68
CA SER A 90 4.81 2.71 -3.48
C SER A 90 3.66 1.75 -3.76
N ILE A 91 3.04 1.80 -4.94
CA ILE A 91 1.99 0.87 -5.35
C ILE A 91 2.58 -0.53 -5.59
N ALA A 92 3.77 -0.61 -6.18
CA ALA A 92 4.47 -1.88 -6.38
C ALA A 92 4.85 -2.54 -5.03
N ASP A 93 5.33 -1.76 -4.06
CA ASP A 93 5.59 -2.25 -2.71
C ASP A 93 4.31 -2.75 -2.02
N ALA A 94 3.19 -2.04 -2.21
CA ALA A 94 1.90 -2.46 -1.68
C ALA A 94 1.42 -3.80 -2.28
N ASP A 95 1.64 -4.05 -3.57
CA ASP A 95 1.31 -5.33 -4.22
C ASP A 95 2.10 -6.52 -3.65
N ILE A 96 3.37 -6.30 -3.27
CA ILE A 96 4.18 -7.31 -2.59
C ILE A 96 3.56 -7.65 -1.21
N VAL A 97 3.18 -6.64 -0.43
CA VAL A 97 2.54 -6.85 0.87
C VAL A 97 1.19 -7.56 0.71
N ASN A 98 0.42 -7.22 -0.33
CA ASN A 98 -0.86 -7.87 -0.62
C ASN A 98 -0.69 -9.38 -0.90
N LYS A 99 0.33 -9.76 -1.67
CA LYS A 99 0.64 -11.19 -1.92
C LYS A 99 1.04 -11.95 -0.66
N GLU A 100 1.81 -11.31 0.23
CA GLU A 100 2.16 -11.90 1.52
C GLU A 100 0.92 -12.01 2.42
N PHE A 101 0.04 -11.02 2.41
CA PHE A 101 -1.25 -11.08 3.11
C PHE A 101 -2.07 -12.27 2.64
N GLU A 102 -2.29 -12.45 1.33
CA GLU A 102 -3.08 -13.56 0.79
C GLU A 102 -2.54 -14.92 1.22
N LYS A 103 -1.21 -15.07 1.20
CA LYS A 103 -0.55 -16.29 1.65
C LYS A 103 -0.78 -16.57 3.14
N ILE A 104 -0.61 -15.56 4.00
CA ILE A 104 -0.80 -15.68 5.45
C ILE A 104 -2.28 -15.92 5.77
N PHE A 105 -3.18 -15.21 5.10
CA PHE A 105 -4.63 -15.32 5.27
C PHE A 105 -5.14 -16.70 4.85
N SER A 106 -4.77 -17.20 3.68
CA SER A 106 -5.14 -18.54 3.24
C SER A 106 -4.65 -19.63 4.20
N GLN A 107 -3.42 -19.50 4.72
CA GLN A 107 -2.86 -20.45 5.69
C GLN A 107 -3.62 -20.41 7.02
N ALA A 108 -3.83 -19.21 7.59
CA ALA A 108 -4.54 -19.04 8.85
C ALA A 108 -6.01 -19.48 8.77
N LYS A 109 -6.66 -19.27 7.61
CA LYS A 109 -8.01 -19.75 7.33
C LYS A 109 -8.08 -21.28 7.31
N TYR A 110 -7.11 -21.94 6.68
CA TYR A 110 -7.01 -23.40 6.67
C TYR A 110 -6.80 -23.99 8.08
N GLU A 111 -5.92 -23.38 8.87
CA GLU A 111 -5.66 -23.78 10.26
C GLU A 111 -6.91 -23.63 11.14
N ALA A 112 -7.62 -22.51 11.02
CA ALA A 112 -8.86 -22.27 11.77
C ALA A 112 -9.96 -23.29 11.42
N ALA A 113 -10.06 -23.70 10.16
CA ALA A 113 -11.00 -24.73 9.73
C ALA A 113 -10.61 -26.13 10.22
N SER A 114 -9.31 -26.43 10.34
CA SER A 114 -8.80 -27.75 10.72
C SER A 114 -8.92 -28.07 12.21
N CYS A 115 -9.01 -27.07 13.09
CA CYS A 115 -9.11 -27.30 14.54
C CYS A 115 -10.53 -27.60 15.04
N GLY A 116 -11.56 -27.47 14.19
CA GLY A 116 -12.91 -27.94 14.48
C GLY A 116 -13.02 -29.43 14.14
N GLY A 117 -13.11 -30.31 15.14
CA GLY A 117 -13.19 -31.77 14.97
C GLY A 117 -14.49 -32.30 14.32
N GLY A 118 -14.96 -31.68 13.24
CA GLY A 118 -16.12 -32.10 12.47
C GLY A 118 -15.76 -32.22 10.99
N SER A 119 -15.93 -33.42 10.44
CA SER A 119 -16.05 -33.62 9.00
C SER A 119 -17.14 -32.69 8.47
N GLU A 120 -16.79 -31.92 7.43
CA GLU A 120 -17.58 -30.90 6.69
C GLU A 120 -17.21 -29.44 7.01
N CYS A 121 -16.66 -28.80 5.98
CA CYS A 121 -16.22 -27.41 5.90
C CYS A 121 -17.42 -26.47 6.10
N SER A 122 -17.75 -26.16 7.35
CA SER A 122 -18.73 -25.14 7.66
C SER A 122 -18.16 -23.76 7.29
N PRO A 123 -18.94 -22.86 6.66
CA PRO A 123 -18.53 -21.47 6.49
C PRO A 123 -18.11 -20.90 7.84
N LEU A 124 -16.89 -20.35 7.93
CA LEU A 124 -16.45 -19.66 9.13
C LEU A 124 -17.43 -18.53 9.44
N ASP A 125 -17.72 -18.32 10.73
CA ASP A 125 -18.49 -17.16 11.18
C ASP A 125 -17.82 -15.87 10.65
N PRO A 126 -18.56 -14.96 9.98
CA PRO A 126 -18.02 -13.72 9.43
C PRO A 126 -17.15 -12.92 10.40
N SER A 127 -17.46 -12.96 11.71
CA SER A 127 -16.65 -12.28 12.74
C SER A 127 -15.27 -12.92 12.94
N VAL A 128 -15.19 -14.25 12.87
CA VAL A 128 -13.93 -15.00 13.00
C VAL A 128 -13.07 -14.80 11.76
N GLU A 129 -13.66 -14.82 10.57
CA GLU A 129 -12.95 -14.55 9.32
C GLU A 129 -12.38 -13.13 9.26
N GLU A 130 -13.16 -12.13 9.69
CA GLU A 130 -12.68 -10.75 9.82
C GLU A 130 -11.50 -10.64 10.80
N LYS A 131 -11.57 -11.33 11.93
CA LYS A 131 -10.47 -11.33 12.90
C LYS A 131 -9.20 -11.95 12.32
N ILE A 132 -9.32 -13.06 11.60
CA ILE A 132 -8.20 -13.71 10.91
C ILE A 132 -7.62 -12.76 9.86
N ARG A 133 -8.48 -12.11 9.06
CA ARG A 133 -8.07 -11.11 8.06
C ARG A 133 -7.26 -9.97 8.68
N ASN A 134 -7.76 -9.36 9.76
CA ASN A 134 -7.09 -8.24 10.42
C ASN A 134 -5.72 -8.66 11.01
N GLN A 135 -5.63 -9.86 11.57
CA GLN A 135 -4.36 -10.41 12.07
C GLN A 135 -3.36 -10.73 10.96
N SER A 136 -3.84 -11.27 9.84
CA SER A 136 -3.01 -11.53 8.66
C SER A 136 -2.46 -10.24 8.07
N TRP A 137 -3.28 -9.19 7.95
CA TRP A 137 -2.83 -7.86 7.51
C TRP A 137 -1.76 -7.28 8.44
N PHE A 138 -1.97 -7.37 9.75
CA PHE A 138 -0.97 -6.93 10.73
C PHE A 138 0.36 -7.67 10.53
N THR A 139 0.32 -8.98 10.31
CA THR A 139 1.51 -9.81 10.11
C THR A 139 2.23 -9.48 8.79
N ALA A 140 1.47 -9.31 7.70
CA ALA A 140 2.01 -8.98 6.38
C ALA A 140 2.63 -7.57 6.36
N ALA A 141 1.92 -6.58 6.89
CA ALA A 141 2.35 -5.19 6.91
C ALA A 141 3.47 -4.91 7.93
N SER A 142 3.56 -5.68 9.02
CA SER A 142 4.57 -5.48 10.06
C SER A 142 6.01 -5.77 9.60
N GLY A 143 6.20 -6.42 8.44
CA GLY A 143 7.52 -6.81 7.93
C GLY A 143 8.30 -7.73 8.90
N ARG A 144 9.51 -8.14 8.50
CA ARG A 144 10.39 -8.99 9.32
C ARG A 144 11.02 -8.27 10.53
N ASN A 145 10.64 -7.04 10.82
CA ASN A 145 11.19 -6.23 11.91
C ASN A 145 10.36 -6.39 13.19
N LYS A 146 10.36 -7.60 13.74
CA LYS A 146 9.86 -7.87 15.10
C LYS A 146 10.77 -7.17 16.12
N GLY A 147 10.46 -5.91 16.43
CA GLY A 147 11.11 -5.18 17.52
C GLY A 147 11.75 -3.86 17.09
N ARG A 148 10.92 -2.87 16.78
CA ARG A 148 11.23 -1.43 16.90
C ARG A 148 10.01 -0.55 16.56
N VAL A 149 8.86 -0.87 17.15
CA VAL A 149 7.64 -0.07 16.99
C VAL A 149 7.65 1.02 18.06
N TYR A 150 8.53 2.01 17.91
CA TYR A 150 8.46 3.42 18.34
C TYR A 150 9.75 4.11 17.85
N GLY A 151 10.15 3.82 16.61
CA GLY A 151 11.03 4.69 15.88
C GLY A 151 10.20 5.15 14.71
N VAL A 152 10.05 6.47 14.56
CA VAL A 152 9.76 7.13 13.29
C VAL A 152 10.20 6.21 12.17
N GLY A 153 9.29 5.86 11.24
CA GLY A 153 9.70 5.11 10.06
C GLY A 153 10.95 5.75 9.45
N LYS A 154 11.53 5.15 8.43
CA LYS A 154 12.27 5.99 7.49
C LYS A 154 11.26 6.93 6.79
N VAL A 155 10.66 7.87 7.53
CA VAL A 155 10.55 9.24 7.07
C VAL A 155 11.97 9.53 6.60
N GLN A 156 12.16 9.59 5.29
CA GLN A 156 13.31 10.27 4.73
C GLN A 156 13.34 11.63 5.41
N ALA A 157 14.14 11.75 6.46
CA ALA A 157 14.52 12.99 7.08
C ALA A 157 15.36 13.71 6.02
N GLY A 158 14.69 14.45 5.13
CA GLY A 158 15.36 15.10 4.02
C GLY A 158 14.47 15.33 2.80
N TYR A 159 13.37 16.05 2.94
CA TYR A 159 12.81 16.80 1.80
C TYR A 159 12.94 18.30 2.07
N ARG A 160 14.19 18.70 2.34
CA ARG A 160 14.62 20.03 1.96
C ARG A 160 14.76 19.98 0.44
N CYS A 161 14.03 20.84 -0.25
CA CYS A 161 14.33 21.20 -1.63
C CYS A 161 15.83 21.48 -1.72
N GLY A 162 16.57 20.65 -2.45
CA GLY A 162 18.01 20.71 -2.56
C GLY A 162 18.48 19.63 -3.52
N ASP A 163 19.12 20.07 -4.58
CA ASP A 163 19.53 19.29 -5.73
C ASP A 163 20.36 18.06 -5.35
N ASN A 164 19.99 16.91 -5.92
CA ASN A 164 20.87 15.93 -6.57
C ASN A 164 20.21 14.55 -6.54
N PHE A 165 19.96 14.05 -7.75
CA PHE A 165 19.45 12.74 -8.07
C PHE A 165 20.36 11.65 -7.48
N THR A 166 19.82 10.79 -6.62
CA THR A 166 20.38 9.46 -6.37
C THR A 166 19.24 8.49 -6.24
N GLN A 167 19.15 7.58 -7.20
CA GLN A 167 18.17 6.49 -7.22
C GLN A 167 18.38 5.55 -6.02
N PRO A 168 17.32 5.00 -5.42
CA PRO A 168 17.46 3.84 -4.55
C PRO A 168 17.54 2.58 -5.43
N THR A 169 18.72 1.95 -5.49
CA THR A 169 18.87 0.64 -6.10
C THR A 169 18.25 -0.42 -5.20
N THR A 170 17.16 -1.02 -5.68
CA THR A 170 16.67 -2.31 -5.21
C THR A 170 17.78 -3.34 -5.32
N SER A 171 17.98 -4.12 -4.26
CA SER A 171 19.06 -5.09 -4.09
C SER A 171 19.20 -6.06 -5.27
N PHE A 172 20.18 -5.82 -6.14
CA PHE A 172 20.69 -6.80 -7.09
C PHE A 172 22.21 -6.81 -6.97
N ALA A 173 22.73 -7.93 -6.48
CA ALA A 173 24.14 -8.32 -6.39
C ALA A 173 25.12 -7.31 -5.76
N SER A 174 25.85 -7.76 -4.72
CA SER A 174 27.01 -7.02 -4.19
C SER A 174 27.88 -6.53 -5.36
N SER A 175 28.17 -5.22 -5.39
CA SER A 175 28.92 -4.55 -6.46
C SER A 175 30.23 -5.27 -6.82
N GLU A 176 30.82 -5.97 -5.85
CA GLU A 176 32.04 -6.77 -5.99
C GLU A 176 31.87 -7.98 -6.91
N LYS A 177 30.66 -8.55 -6.99
CA LYS A 177 30.39 -9.70 -7.87
C LYS A 177 30.30 -9.28 -9.33
N ILE A 178 29.85 -8.05 -9.59
CA ILE A 178 29.72 -7.50 -10.94
C ILE A 178 31.12 -7.18 -11.50
N THR A 179 31.96 -6.50 -10.73
CA THR A 179 33.34 -6.18 -11.14
C THR A 179 34.17 -7.44 -11.39
N LEU A 180 34.01 -8.48 -10.56
CA LEU A 180 34.67 -9.77 -10.75
C LEU A 180 34.23 -10.47 -12.05
N LEU A 181 32.94 -10.42 -12.38
CA LEU A 181 32.40 -11.04 -13.59
C LEU A 181 32.89 -10.32 -14.85
N GLU A 182 32.91 -8.98 -14.84
CA GLU A 182 33.44 -8.18 -15.94
C GLU A 182 34.92 -8.49 -16.21
N GLU A 183 35.74 -8.57 -15.16
CA GLU A 183 37.15 -8.91 -15.29
C GLU A 183 37.35 -10.34 -15.84
N LYS A 184 36.52 -11.28 -15.41
CA LYS A 184 36.59 -12.67 -15.87
C LYS A 184 36.19 -12.81 -17.35
N VAL A 185 35.16 -12.09 -17.79
CA VAL A 185 34.73 -12.05 -19.20
C VAL A 185 35.85 -11.48 -20.09
N ARG A 186 36.47 -10.36 -19.68
CA ARG A 186 37.58 -9.76 -20.41
C ARG A 186 38.74 -10.74 -20.57
N LYS A 187 39.12 -11.44 -19.49
CA LYS A 187 40.22 -12.41 -19.52
C LYS A 187 39.93 -13.58 -20.49
N THR A 188 38.69 -14.07 -20.52
CA THR A 188 38.31 -15.14 -21.47
C THR A 188 38.32 -14.68 -22.92
N GLN A 189 38.02 -13.40 -23.20
CA GLN A 189 38.14 -12.86 -24.56
C GLN A 189 39.61 -12.77 -25.01
N GLU A 190 40.49 -12.27 -24.14
CA GLU A 190 41.94 -12.21 -24.44
C GLU A 190 42.58 -13.59 -24.61
N GLU A 191 42.15 -14.60 -23.85
CA GLU A 191 42.61 -15.97 -24.00
C GLU A 191 42.14 -16.60 -25.33
N ASN A 192 40.92 -16.31 -25.76
CA ASN A 192 40.40 -16.77 -27.05
C ASN A 192 41.08 -16.09 -28.25
N GLU A 193 41.47 -14.82 -28.12
CA GLU A 193 42.20 -14.09 -29.16
C GLU A 193 43.65 -14.58 -29.33
N LYS A 194 44.28 -15.10 -28.27
CA LYS A 194 45.64 -15.68 -28.34
C LYS A 194 45.68 -17.10 -28.90
N LEU A 195 44.53 -17.74 -29.02
CA LEU A 195 44.38 -19.10 -29.57
C LEU A 195 43.96 -19.11 -31.05
N SER A 196 43.70 -17.94 -31.65
CA SER A 196 43.50 -17.75 -33.09
C SER A 196 44.76 -17.25 -33.78
#